data_AF-A0AA96KIX2-F1
#
_entry.id   AF-A0AA96KIX2-F1
#
_cell.length_a   1.000
_cell.length_b   1.000
_cell.length_c   1.000
_cell.angle_alpha   90.00
_cell.angle_beta   90.00
_cell.angle_gamma   90.00
#
_symmetry.space_group_name_H-M   'P 1'
#
loop_
_entity.id
_entity.type
_entity.pdbx_description
1 polymer ?
#
loop_
_entity_poly.entity_id
_entity_poly.type
_entity_poly.pdbx_seq_one_letter_code
_entity_poly.pdbx_strand_id
1 'polypeptide(L)'
;MIKSLAKFWEKEFEGFIPKAHNLKHEYKNRWVRFHSLPESKRYPETEDEYVEILRRHNLILQEIVGDKEDLYVILPEYSESGVPTKPEENLTNLVPISEYWCSIQPFKDEDYDVFWHLHASKIVFTGSELNDLFRLVANDEVRNIMIVCSSTKVVFHPYDGGADVVLASTKERDELKKKHCDWLSTHPEGF
;
A
#
# COMPACT_ATOMS: atom_id res chain seq x y z
N MET A 1 -16.10 -2.32 -10.39
CA MET A 1 -14.93 -2.44 -9.49
C MET A 1 -15.11 -1.62 -8.22
N ILE A 2 -15.30 -0.30 -8.34
CA ILE A 2 -15.38 0.64 -7.20
C ILE A 2 -16.42 0.27 -6.14
N LYS A 3 -17.63 -0.12 -6.53
CA LYS A 3 -18.67 -0.53 -5.57
C LYS A 3 -18.23 -1.69 -4.66
N SER A 4 -17.46 -2.64 -5.19
CA SER A 4 -16.94 -3.78 -4.42
C SER A 4 -15.86 -3.34 -3.45
N LEU A 5 -14.92 -2.51 -3.91
CA LEU A 5 -13.87 -1.92 -3.08
C LEU A 5 -14.47 -1.07 -1.93
N ALA A 6 -15.43 -0.19 -2.23
CA ALA A 6 -16.09 0.64 -1.23
C ALA A 6 -16.83 -0.20 -0.19
N LYS A 7 -17.55 -1.24 -0.60
CA LYS A 7 -18.23 -2.17 0.31
C LYS A 7 -17.26 -2.95 1.19
N PHE A 8 -16.12 -3.37 0.62
CA PHE A 8 -15.05 -4.01 1.38
C PHE A 8 -14.50 -3.05 2.44
N TRP A 9 -14.15 -1.83 2.02
CA TRP A 9 -13.55 -0.82 2.89
C TRP A 9 -14.49 -0.47 4.06
N GLU A 10 -15.76 -0.18 3.77
CA GLU A 10 -16.75 0.13 4.80
C GLU A 10 -16.93 -1.00 5.81
N LYS A 11 -16.88 -2.25 5.35
CA LYS A 11 -17.08 -3.42 6.22
C LYS A 11 -15.87 -3.71 7.11
N GLU A 12 -14.66 -3.62 6.56
CA GLU A 12 -13.43 -4.01 7.27
C GLU A 12 -12.78 -2.84 8.03
N PHE A 13 -13.08 -1.61 7.61
CA PHE A 13 -12.49 -0.38 8.13
C PHE A 13 -13.56 0.67 8.49
N GLU A 14 -14.65 0.24 9.14
CA GLU A 14 -15.85 1.05 9.45
C GLU A 14 -15.53 2.51 9.85
N GLY A 15 -16.00 3.46 9.03
CA GLY A 15 -15.81 4.90 9.24
C GLY A 15 -14.36 5.43 9.09
N PHE A 16 -13.40 4.57 8.77
CA PHE A 16 -12.00 4.95 8.64
C PHE A 16 -11.71 5.54 7.26
N ILE A 17 -11.14 6.74 7.24
CA ILE A 17 -10.73 7.42 6.01
C ILE A 17 -9.57 6.63 5.38
N PRO A 18 -9.57 6.35 4.06
CA PRO A 18 -8.53 5.58 3.36
C PRO A 18 -7.17 6.30 3.26
N LYS A 19 -6.57 6.55 4.42
CA LYS A 19 -5.27 7.18 4.62
C LYS A 19 -4.30 6.11 5.10
N ALA A 20 -3.53 5.56 4.16
CA ALA A 20 -2.70 4.37 4.37
C ALA A 20 -1.82 4.45 5.63
N HIS A 21 -1.12 5.57 5.84
CA HIS A 21 -0.21 5.75 6.96
C HIS A 21 -0.90 5.78 8.35
N ASN A 22 -2.21 6.02 8.41
CA ASN A 22 -2.96 6.02 9.67
C ASN A 22 -3.37 4.61 10.12
N LEU A 23 -3.34 3.62 9.23
CA LEU A 23 -3.80 2.26 9.53
C LEU A 23 -3.03 1.63 10.71
N LYS A 24 -1.76 2.00 10.89
CA LYS A 24 -0.91 1.53 12.00
C LYS A 24 -1.40 1.96 13.38
N HIS A 25 -2.16 3.06 13.46
CA HIS A 25 -2.68 3.58 14.73
C HIS A 25 -3.96 2.86 15.15
N GLU A 26 -4.91 2.71 14.22
CA GLU A 26 -6.22 2.11 14.52
C GLU A 26 -6.20 0.57 14.49
N TYR A 27 -5.36 -0.03 13.64
CA TYR A 27 -5.33 -1.49 13.43
C TYR A 27 -4.06 -2.14 13.98
N LYS A 28 -3.48 -1.58 15.05
CA LYS A 28 -2.20 -1.99 15.66
C LYS A 28 -2.12 -3.50 15.97
N ASN A 29 -3.23 -4.13 16.31
CA ASN A 29 -3.29 -5.57 16.62
C ASN A 29 -3.08 -6.48 15.39
N ARG A 30 -3.45 -6.02 14.19
CA ARG A 30 -3.33 -6.76 12.92
C ARG A 30 -2.40 -6.07 11.92
N TRP A 31 -1.67 -5.07 12.38
CA TRP A 31 -0.66 -4.33 11.62
C TRP A 31 0.76 -4.85 11.88
N VAL A 32 1.61 -4.79 10.85
CA VAL A 32 3.05 -5.07 10.88
C VAL A 32 3.76 -4.24 9.82
N ARG A 33 5.02 -3.87 10.10
CA ARG A 33 5.95 -3.22 9.18
C ARG A 33 7.08 -4.16 8.79
N PHE A 34 7.45 -4.14 7.51
CA PHE A 34 8.64 -4.83 7.00
C PHE A 34 9.56 -3.83 6.29
N HIS A 35 10.86 -3.92 6.55
CA HIS A 35 11.88 -3.18 5.82
C HIS A 35 12.18 -3.83 4.47
N SER A 36 12.29 -3.02 3.43
CA SER A 36 12.55 -3.51 2.07
C SER A 36 14.02 -3.86 1.85
N LEU A 37 14.94 -3.31 2.67
CA LEU A 37 16.36 -3.63 2.66
C LEU A 37 16.86 -4.04 4.05
N PRO A 38 18.00 -4.75 4.14
CA PRO A 38 18.67 -5.02 5.41
C PRO A 38 19.01 -3.75 6.19
N GLU A 39 19.17 -3.89 7.51
CA GLU A 39 19.61 -2.80 8.41
C GLU A 39 18.73 -1.55 8.36
N SER A 40 17.47 -1.72 7.95
CA SER A 40 16.51 -0.62 7.75
C SER A 40 17.00 0.45 6.75
N LYS A 41 17.88 0.07 5.79
CA LYS A 41 18.29 0.96 4.71
C LYS A 41 17.07 1.42 3.92
N ARG A 42 16.98 2.73 3.67
CA ARG A 42 15.78 3.36 3.09
C ARG A 42 15.76 3.34 1.57
N TYR A 43 16.86 3.74 0.92
CA TYR A 43 16.92 3.90 -0.53
C TYR A 43 17.92 2.93 -1.16
N PRO A 44 17.59 2.32 -2.31
CA PRO A 44 18.54 1.52 -3.08
C PRO A 44 19.58 2.40 -3.79
N GLU A 45 20.81 1.91 -3.88
CA GLU A 45 21.95 2.53 -4.56
C GLU A 45 22.49 1.63 -5.68
N THR A 46 22.08 0.35 -5.70
CA THR A 46 22.54 -0.66 -6.68
C THR A 46 21.36 -1.49 -7.20
N GLU A 47 21.51 -2.10 -8.38
CA GLU A 47 20.50 -3.01 -8.93
C GLU A 47 20.24 -4.25 -8.05
N ASP A 48 21.25 -4.74 -7.33
CA ASP A 48 21.07 -5.85 -6.39
C ASP A 48 20.13 -5.46 -5.23
N GLU A 49 20.18 -4.19 -4.79
CA GLU A 49 19.26 -3.67 -3.78
C GLU A 49 17.84 -3.52 -4.33
N TYR A 50 17.68 -3.11 -5.59
CA TYR A 50 16.36 -3.15 -6.24
C TYR A 50 15.82 -4.58 -6.32
N VAL A 51 16.64 -5.55 -6.73
CA VAL A 51 16.24 -6.96 -6.76
C VAL A 51 15.76 -7.43 -5.38
N GLU A 52 16.44 -7.05 -4.30
CA GLU A 52 16.04 -7.41 -2.95
C GLU A 52 14.71 -6.74 -2.53
N ILE A 53 14.53 -5.44 -2.82
CA ILE A 53 13.28 -4.72 -2.57
C ILE A 53 12.10 -5.41 -3.28
N LEU A 54 12.24 -5.67 -4.57
CA LEU A 54 11.22 -6.33 -5.38
C LEU A 54 10.94 -7.75 -4.85
N ARG A 55 11.99 -8.50 -4.49
CA ARG A 55 11.83 -9.84 -3.92
C ARG A 55 11.05 -9.81 -2.61
N ARG A 56 11.35 -8.90 -1.68
CA ARG A 56 10.64 -8.81 -0.39
C ARG A 56 9.18 -8.40 -0.56
N HIS A 57 8.90 -7.37 -1.35
CA HIS A 57 7.52 -6.92 -1.57
C HIS A 57 6.67 -8.02 -2.22
N ASN A 58 7.17 -8.65 -3.29
CA ASN A 58 6.44 -9.72 -3.96
C ASN A 58 6.28 -10.94 -3.07
N LEU A 59 7.29 -11.32 -2.28
CA LEU A 59 7.17 -12.46 -1.37
C LEU A 59 6.08 -12.23 -0.31
N ILE A 60 6.08 -11.06 0.34
CA ILE A 60 5.06 -10.73 1.34
C ILE A 60 3.68 -10.74 0.70
N LEU A 61 3.51 -10.09 -0.47
CA LEU A 61 2.23 -10.07 -1.17
C LEU A 61 1.76 -11.47 -1.55
N GLN A 62 2.61 -12.28 -2.19
CA GLN A 62 2.27 -13.66 -2.59
C GLN A 62 1.78 -14.49 -1.40
N GLU A 63 2.43 -14.35 -0.24
CA GLU A 63 2.08 -15.13 0.95
C GLU A 63 0.75 -14.71 1.58
N ILE A 64 0.40 -13.42 1.53
CA ILE A 64 -0.83 -12.90 2.17
C ILE A 64 -2.04 -12.86 1.23
N VAL A 65 -1.82 -12.91 -0.08
CA VAL A 65 -2.91 -12.96 -1.08
C VAL A 65 -3.12 -14.37 -1.61
N GLY A 66 -2.09 -15.21 -1.66
CA GLY A 66 -2.16 -16.54 -2.27
C GLY A 66 -2.07 -16.48 -3.80
N ASP A 67 -2.43 -17.58 -4.46
CA ASP A 67 -2.29 -17.70 -5.92
C ASP A 67 -3.48 -17.08 -6.66
N LYS A 68 -3.20 -16.20 -7.62
CA LYS A 68 -4.15 -15.66 -8.62
C LYS A 68 -5.34 -14.92 -8.02
N GLU A 69 -5.06 -14.00 -7.11
CA GLU A 69 -6.08 -13.09 -6.59
C GLU A 69 -6.13 -11.78 -7.38
N ASP A 70 -7.34 -11.24 -7.41
CA ASP A 70 -7.61 -9.90 -7.91
C ASP A 70 -7.20 -8.87 -6.85
N LEU A 71 -6.20 -8.05 -7.16
CA LEU A 71 -5.78 -6.94 -6.30
C LEU A 71 -6.37 -5.62 -6.79
N TYR A 72 -6.79 -4.77 -5.85
CA TYR A 72 -7.05 -3.37 -6.13
C TYR A 72 -5.77 -2.57 -5.86
N VAL A 73 -5.26 -1.88 -6.88
CA VAL A 73 -4.16 -0.92 -6.73
C VAL A 73 -4.76 0.46 -6.63
N ILE A 74 -4.57 1.11 -5.48
CA ILE A 74 -5.07 2.45 -5.19
C ILE A 74 -3.98 3.46 -5.53
N LEU A 75 -4.30 4.35 -6.45
CA LEU A 75 -3.43 5.36 -7.03
C LEU A 75 -3.90 6.74 -6.55
N PRO A 76 -3.08 7.48 -5.80
CA PRO A 76 -3.43 8.83 -5.39
C PRO A 76 -3.22 9.83 -6.53
N GLU A 77 -4.11 10.80 -6.58
CA GLU A 77 -3.97 12.06 -7.29
C GLU A 77 -4.01 13.18 -6.24
N TYR A 78 -3.07 14.12 -6.32
CA TYR A 78 -2.98 15.26 -5.41
C TYR A 78 -3.45 16.52 -6.14
N SER A 79 -4.33 17.29 -5.51
CA SER A 79 -4.96 18.46 -6.14
C SER A 79 -5.36 19.51 -5.11
N GLU A 80 -5.40 20.78 -5.52
CA GLU A 80 -6.02 21.87 -4.75
C GLU A 80 -7.52 22.03 -5.06
N SER A 81 -8.03 21.25 -6.03
CA SER A 81 -9.44 21.23 -6.41
C SER A 81 -10.15 20.05 -5.77
N GLY A 82 -11.40 20.23 -5.33
CA GLY A 82 -12.25 19.13 -4.86
C GLY A 82 -12.74 18.20 -5.99
N VAL A 83 -12.42 18.51 -7.24
CA VAL A 83 -12.83 17.76 -8.44
C VAL A 83 -11.68 16.86 -8.90
N PRO A 84 -11.87 15.52 -8.90
CA PRO A 84 -10.85 14.58 -9.37
C PRO A 84 -10.62 14.69 -10.86
N THR A 85 -9.39 14.46 -11.28
CA THR A 85 -8.97 14.35 -12.67
C THR A 85 -8.41 12.95 -12.94
N LYS A 86 -7.09 12.78 -12.84
CA LYS A 86 -6.40 11.50 -12.98
C LYS A 86 -5.11 11.47 -12.15
N PRO A 87 -4.59 10.28 -11.83
CA PRO A 87 -3.25 10.14 -11.25
C PRO A 87 -2.16 10.75 -12.13
N GLU A 88 -0.98 10.97 -11.53
CA GLU A 88 0.21 11.47 -12.22
C GLU A 88 0.67 10.56 -13.37
N GLU A 89 1.43 11.12 -14.31
CA GLU A 89 1.79 10.46 -15.57
C GLU A 89 2.54 9.14 -15.34
N ASN A 90 3.49 9.11 -14.40
CA ASN A 90 4.22 7.92 -13.99
C ASN A 90 3.29 6.76 -13.55
N LEU A 91 2.23 7.05 -12.80
CA LEU A 91 1.23 6.06 -12.39
C LEU A 91 0.33 5.64 -13.56
N THR A 92 -0.12 6.59 -14.38
CA THR A 92 -0.98 6.26 -15.54
C THR A 92 -0.23 5.52 -16.65
N ASN A 93 1.10 5.64 -16.73
CA ASN A 93 1.92 4.85 -17.66
C ASN A 93 2.01 3.38 -17.24
N LEU A 94 2.07 3.10 -15.92
CA LEU A 94 2.10 1.73 -15.39
C LEU A 94 0.71 1.11 -15.31
N VAL A 95 -0.29 1.90 -14.93
CA VAL A 95 -1.66 1.46 -14.68
C VAL A 95 -2.62 2.39 -15.45
N PRO A 96 -2.77 2.20 -16.77
CA PRO A 96 -3.46 3.16 -17.63
C PRO A 96 -4.98 3.20 -17.44
N ILE A 97 -5.56 2.17 -16.83
CA ILE A 97 -6.99 2.07 -16.60
C ILE A 97 -7.24 2.10 -15.09
N SER A 98 -7.76 3.22 -14.60
CA SER A 98 -8.23 3.38 -13.22
C SER A 98 -9.58 4.10 -13.18
N GLU A 99 -10.39 3.79 -12.18
CA GLU A 99 -11.65 4.48 -11.90
C GLU A 99 -11.49 5.30 -10.62
N TYR A 100 -12.06 6.52 -10.59
CA TYR A 100 -12.16 7.31 -9.36
C TYR A 100 -12.94 6.54 -8.28
N TRP A 101 -12.38 6.48 -7.07
CA TRP A 101 -13.01 5.85 -5.91
C TRP A 101 -13.61 6.88 -4.95
N CYS A 102 -12.78 7.75 -4.38
CA CYS A 102 -13.20 8.76 -3.41
C CYS A 102 -12.17 9.90 -3.29
N SER A 103 -12.60 11.02 -2.73
CA SER A 103 -11.74 12.14 -2.35
C SER A 103 -11.60 12.18 -0.82
N ILE A 104 -10.41 12.45 -0.33
CA ILE A 104 -10.16 12.74 1.08
C ILE A 104 -9.45 14.08 1.24
N GLN A 105 -9.78 14.78 2.32
CA GLN A 105 -9.09 16.01 2.73
C GLN A 105 -8.21 15.64 3.94
N PRO A 106 -6.89 15.41 3.74
CA PRO A 106 -6.00 14.89 4.77
C PRO A 106 -5.75 15.89 5.90
N PHE A 107 -5.93 17.19 5.65
CA PHE A 107 -5.74 18.30 6.58
C PHE A 107 -7.02 19.16 6.56
N LYS A 108 -7.75 19.19 7.68
CA LYS A 108 -9.06 19.89 7.75
C LYS A 108 -8.97 21.34 8.22
N ASP A 109 -7.83 21.75 8.77
CA ASP A 109 -7.66 23.02 9.49
C ASP A 109 -6.52 23.89 8.90
N GLU A 110 -6.11 23.63 7.65
CA GLU A 110 -5.08 24.43 6.97
C GLU A 110 -5.72 25.46 6.04
N ASP A 111 -5.06 26.62 5.87
CA ASP A 111 -5.51 27.72 5.00
C ASP A 111 -5.51 27.36 3.49
N TYR A 112 -5.16 26.11 3.14
CA TYR A 112 -5.08 25.60 1.79
C TYR A 112 -5.90 24.32 1.65
N ASP A 113 -6.76 24.29 0.64
CA ASP A 113 -7.49 23.09 0.27
C ASP A 113 -6.54 22.10 -0.40
N VAL A 114 -6.22 21.00 0.29
CA VAL A 114 -5.49 19.87 -0.31
C VAL A 114 -6.43 18.68 -0.38
N PHE A 115 -6.60 18.12 -1.57
CA PHE A 115 -7.40 16.93 -1.82
C PHE A 115 -6.49 15.79 -2.29
N TRP A 116 -6.75 14.60 -1.74
CA TRP A 116 -6.25 13.34 -2.30
C TRP A 116 -7.41 12.63 -2.96
N HIS A 117 -7.41 12.58 -4.28
CA HIS A 117 -8.37 11.79 -5.06
C HIS A 117 -7.79 10.40 -5.26
N LEU A 118 -8.43 9.41 -4.65
CA LEU A 118 -8.02 8.03 -4.77
C LEU A 118 -8.69 7.41 -5.98
N HIS A 119 -7.89 6.88 -6.89
CA HIS A 119 -8.33 6.07 -8.01
C HIS A 119 -7.98 4.62 -7.73
N ALA A 120 -8.75 3.69 -8.28
CA ALA A 120 -8.46 2.27 -8.16
C ALA A 120 -8.31 1.64 -9.54
N SER A 121 -7.39 0.70 -9.65
CA SER A 121 -7.32 -0.26 -10.75
C SER A 121 -7.39 -1.67 -10.21
N LYS A 122 -7.73 -2.63 -11.08
CA LYS A 122 -7.79 -4.04 -10.73
C LYS A 122 -6.78 -4.81 -11.55
N ILE A 123 -5.91 -5.56 -10.88
CA ILE A 123 -4.90 -6.40 -11.53
C ILE A 123 -5.04 -7.84 -11.07
N VAL A 124 -4.63 -8.77 -11.93
CA VAL A 124 -4.39 -10.16 -11.54
C VAL A 124 -2.92 -10.25 -11.13
N PHE A 125 -2.66 -10.60 -9.87
CA PHE A 125 -1.30 -10.71 -9.36
C PHE A 125 -0.82 -12.16 -9.44
N THR A 126 0.33 -12.37 -10.09
CA THR A 126 1.00 -13.67 -10.19
C THR A 126 2.45 -13.64 -9.69
N GLY A 127 2.97 -12.47 -9.34
CA GLY A 127 4.18 -12.33 -8.54
C GLY A 127 5.15 -11.23 -8.97
N SER A 128 4.89 -10.52 -10.08
CA SER A 128 5.82 -9.49 -10.58
C SER A 128 5.16 -8.30 -11.27
N GLU A 129 3.84 -8.30 -11.39
CA GLU A 129 3.06 -7.26 -12.10
C GLU A 129 3.24 -5.86 -11.51
N LEU A 130 3.67 -5.79 -10.24
CA LEU A 130 3.85 -4.54 -9.50
C LEU A 130 5.32 -4.10 -9.41
N ASN A 131 6.25 -4.77 -10.11
CA ASN A 131 7.68 -4.47 -9.99
C ASN A 131 8.02 -3.02 -10.34
N ASP A 132 7.51 -2.52 -11.46
CA ASP A 132 7.78 -1.14 -11.89
C ASP A 132 7.17 -0.14 -10.89
N LEU A 133 6.00 -0.45 -10.33
CA LEU A 133 5.38 0.38 -9.28
C LEU A 133 6.24 0.39 -8.01
N PHE A 134 6.73 -0.76 -7.56
CA PHE A 134 7.61 -0.83 -6.39
C PHE A 134 8.93 -0.10 -6.63
N ARG A 135 9.42 -0.04 -7.87
CA ARG A 135 10.60 0.76 -8.20
C ARG A 135 10.34 2.26 -8.04
N LEU A 136 9.21 2.76 -8.55
CA LEU A 136 8.81 4.16 -8.32
C LEU A 136 8.65 4.47 -6.83
N VAL A 137 8.05 3.55 -6.07
CA VAL A 137 7.90 3.71 -4.62
C VAL A 137 9.26 3.74 -3.90
N ALA A 138 10.18 2.84 -4.26
CA ALA A 138 11.51 2.77 -3.67
C ALA A 138 12.35 4.04 -3.93
N ASN A 139 12.07 4.73 -5.04
CA ASN A 139 12.70 5.99 -5.42
C ASN A 139 11.96 7.22 -4.86
N ASP A 140 10.89 7.01 -4.09
CA ASP A 140 10.06 8.08 -3.55
C ASP A 140 9.43 8.97 -4.65
N GLU A 141 9.29 8.43 -5.87
CA GLU A 141 8.68 9.08 -7.03
C GLU A 141 7.14 9.04 -6.95
N VAL A 142 6.59 8.05 -6.25
CA VAL A 142 5.15 7.94 -5.97
C VAL A 142 4.94 7.56 -4.51
N ARG A 143 3.90 8.12 -3.90
CA ARG A 143 3.60 7.98 -2.45
C ARG A 143 2.16 7.54 -2.23
N ASN A 144 1.81 7.18 -1.00
CA ASN A 144 0.45 6.81 -0.57
C ASN A 144 -0.25 5.71 -1.42
N ILE A 145 0.54 4.83 -2.04
CA ILE A 145 0.02 3.66 -2.74
C ILE A 145 -0.60 2.69 -1.73
N MET A 146 -1.78 2.15 -2.04
CA MET A 146 -2.33 1.01 -1.31
C MET A 146 -2.63 -0.13 -2.28
N ILE A 147 -2.34 -1.34 -1.86
CA ILE A 147 -2.69 -2.57 -2.56
C ILE A 147 -3.64 -3.34 -1.65
N VAL A 148 -4.85 -3.57 -2.13
CA VAL A 148 -5.94 -4.14 -1.33
C VAL A 148 -6.33 -5.48 -1.93
N CYS A 149 -6.30 -6.53 -1.10
CA CYS A 149 -6.86 -7.83 -1.44
C CYS A 149 -8.14 -8.04 -0.63
N SER A 150 -9.30 -7.93 -1.29
CA SER A 150 -10.58 -7.99 -0.57
C SER A 150 -10.94 -9.40 -0.08
N SER A 151 -10.46 -10.45 -0.76
CA SER A 151 -10.72 -11.85 -0.40
C SER A 151 -9.97 -12.24 0.88
N THR A 152 -8.72 -11.80 1.03
CA THR A 152 -7.89 -12.05 2.22
C THR A 152 -7.91 -10.90 3.23
N LYS A 153 -8.70 -9.84 2.99
CA LYS A 153 -8.85 -8.68 3.88
C LYS A 153 -7.54 -7.97 4.21
N VAL A 154 -6.62 -7.98 3.25
CA VAL A 154 -5.30 -7.39 3.35
C VAL A 154 -5.30 -5.98 2.79
N VAL A 155 -4.59 -5.07 3.47
CA VAL A 155 -4.12 -3.80 2.91
C VAL A 155 -2.60 -3.77 3.04
N PHE A 156 -1.93 -3.57 1.92
CA PHE A 156 -0.48 -3.46 1.81
C PHE A 156 -0.12 -2.07 1.31
N HIS A 157 0.67 -1.34 2.09
CA HIS A 157 1.06 0.03 1.83
C HIS A 157 2.58 0.11 1.70
N PRO A 158 3.13 0.02 0.48
CA PRO A 158 4.55 0.21 0.26
C PRO A 158 4.91 1.70 0.32
N TYR A 159 6.11 1.97 0.80
CA TYR A 159 6.74 3.29 0.79
C TYR A 159 8.26 3.11 0.68
N ASP A 160 8.97 4.21 0.52
CA ASP A 160 10.42 4.19 0.44
C ASP A 160 11.06 3.65 1.75
N GLY A 161 11.71 2.49 1.63
CA GLY A 161 12.34 1.76 2.74
C GLY A 161 11.51 0.64 3.38
N GLY A 162 10.25 0.45 3.00
CA GLY A 162 9.45 -0.61 3.61
C GLY A 162 8.02 -0.76 3.09
N ALA A 163 7.25 -1.58 3.81
CA ALA A 163 5.81 -1.64 3.66
C ALA A 163 5.13 -1.84 5.01
N ASP A 164 3.99 -1.18 5.16
CA ASP A 164 3.05 -1.41 6.24
C ASP A 164 1.95 -2.35 5.74
N VAL A 165 1.64 -3.39 6.52
CA VAL A 165 0.68 -4.43 6.14
C VAL A 165 -0.36 -4.56 7.25
N VAL A 166 -1.63 -4.54 6.86
CA VAL A 166 -2.76 -4.86 7.72
C VAL A 166 -3.36 -6.18 7.25
N LEU A 167 -3.30 -7.21 8.08
CA LEU A 167 -3.83 -8.56 7.78
C LEU A 167 -5.23 -8.77 8.35
N ALA A 168 -5.91 -9.87 7.97
CA ALA A 168 -7.28 -10.12 8.42
C ALA A 168 -7.40 -10.27 9.94
N SER A 169 -6.36 -10.80 10.60
CA SER A 169 -6.36 -11.09 12.03
C SER A 169 -4.99 -10.89 12.70
N THR A 170 -5.00 -10.75 14.03
CA THR A 170 -3.77 -10.75 14.85
C THR A 170 -2.96 -12.03 14.65
N LYS A 171 -3.64 -13.17 14.49
CA LYS A 171 -2.99 -14.47 14.31
C LYS A 171 -2.18 -14.51 13.02
N GLU A 172 -2.78 -14.13 11.90
CA GLU A 172 -2.08 -14.05 10.62
C GLU A 172 -0.91 -13.07 10.66
N ARG A 173 -1.11 -11.92 11.32
CA ARG A 173 -0.05 -10.93 11.56
C ARG A 173 1.13 -11.56 12.31
N ASP A 174 0.86 -12.27 13.41
CA ASP A 174 1.90 -12.91 14.22
C ASP A 174 2.63 -14.02 13.46
N GLU A 175 1.91 -14.81 12.64
CA GLU A 175 2.50 -15.83 11.78
C GLU A 175 3.43 -15.23 10.72
N LEU A 176 3.00 -14.16 10.05
CA LEU A 176 3.82 -13.46 9.06
C LEU A 176 5.06 -12.81 9.70
N LYS A 177 4.90 -12.18 10.88
CA LYS A 177 6.02 -11.62 11.67
C LYS A 177 7.05 -12.68 12.01
N LYS A 178 6.60 -13.85 12.47
CA LYS A 178 7.50 -14.95 12.84
C LYS A 178 8.28 -15.47 11.65
N LYS A 179 7.66 -15.51 10.47
CA LYS A 179 8.29 -16.01 9.25
C LYS A 179 9.36 -15.08 8.69
N HIS A 180 9.15 -13.76 8.80
CA HIS A 180 10.04 -12.72 8.26
C HIS A 180 10.61 -11.83 9.35
N CYS A 181 11.03 -12.44 10.47
CA CYS A 181 11.49 -11.70 11.65
C CYS A 181 12.70 -10.81 11.38
N ASP A 182 13.57 -11.22 10.44
CA ASP A 182 14.80 -10.52 10.08
C ASP A 182 14.55 -9.21 9.30
N TRP A 183 13.30 -8.97 8.89
CA TRP A 183 12.90 -7.77 8.14
C TRP A 183 12.12 -6.78 9.01
N LEU A 184 11.90 -7.10 10.28
CA LEU A 184 11.17 -6.25 11.20
C LEU A 184 12.06 -5.16 11.79
N SER A 185 11.44 -4.06 12.21
CA SER A 185 12.12 -3.05 13.01
C SER A 185 12.51 -3.60 14.39
N THR A 186 13.67 -3.18 14.89
CA THR A 186 14.10 -3.43 16.26
C THR A 186 13.41 -2.53 17.28
N HIS A 187 12.66 -1.52 16.83
CA HIS A 187 11.92 -0.63 17.72
C HIS A 187 10.84 -1.42 18.50
N PRO A 188 10.66 -1.21 19.81
CA PRO A 188 9.69 -1.98 20.62
C PRO A 188 8.25 -1.92 20.11
N GLU A 189 7.87 -0.80 19.48
CA GLU A 189 6.56 -0.62 18.87
C GLU A 189 6.48 -1.07 17.40
N GLY A 190 7.60 -1.50 16.81
CA GLY A 190 7.69 -1.97 15.44
C GLY A 190 7.76 -0.88 14.36
N PHE A 191 8.08 0.37 14.74
CA PHE A 191 8.25 1.50 13.82
C PHE A 191 9.58 1.51 13.10
#